data_AF-A0A3N2M0N3-F1
#
_entry.id   AF-A0A3N2M0N3-F1
#
_cell.length_a   1.000
_cell.length_b   1.000
_cell.length_c   1.000
_cell.angle_alpha   90.00
_cell.angle_beta   90.00
_cell.angle_gamma   90.00
#
_symmetry.space_group_name_H-M   'P 1'
#
loop_
_entity.id
_entity.type
_entity.pdbx_description
1 polymer ?
#
loop_
_entity_poly.entity_id
_entity_poly.type
_entity_poly.pdbx_seq_one_letter_code
_entity_poly.pdbx_strand_id
1 'polypeptide(L)' 'MTYSMIPAFFNLGTGEIIIIVFVILLLFGGRKIPELMRGLGKGVKSFKEGMNEITEEINKPDSSAGKDNDK' A
#
# COMPACT_ATOMS: atom_id res chain seq x y z
N MET A 1 16.37 -40.68 19.67
CA MET A 1 17.29 -39.98 18.75
C MET A 1 16.51 -39.44 17.57
N THR A 2 15.51 -38.62 17.89
CA THR A 2 14.59 -37.97 16.95
C THR A 2 14.99 -36.51 16.97
N TYR A 3 15.53 -36.05 15.84
CA TYR A 3 15.88 -34.67 15.61
C TYR A 3 14.71 -33.77 16.01
N SER A 4 14.92 -32.95 17.03
CA SER A 4 14.15 -31.72 17.28
C SER A 4 14.41 -30.70 16.16
N MET A 5 14.20 -31.10 14.91
CA MET A 5 14.08 -30.23 13.75
C MET A 5 12.72 -29.52 13.82
N ILE A 6 12.50 -28.81 14.92
CA ILE A 6 11.53 -27.72 14.94
C ILE A 6 12.15 -26.69 14.00
N PRO A 7 11.48 -26.30 12.90
CA PRO A 7 11.97 -25.17 12.13
C PRO A 7 11.97 -23.97 13.08
N ALA A 8 13.17 -23.51 13.46
CA ALA A 8 13.38 -22.30 14.26
C ALA A 8 12.69 -21.08 13.61
N PHE A 9 12.34 -21.18 12.33
CA PHE A 9 11.48 -20.27 11.57
C PHE A 9 10.09 -20.02 12.16
N PHE A 10 9.61 -20.75 13.17
CA PHE A 10 8.31 -20.49 13.81
C PHE A 10 8.40 -19.70 15.13
N ASN A 11 9.60 -19.43 15.63
CA ASN A 11 9.84 -18.50 16.74
C ASN A 11 10.27 -17.12 16.22
N LEU A 12 9.65 -16.64 15.12
CA LEU A 12 9.92 -15.33 14.50
C LEU A 12 9.73 -14.19 15.50
N GLY A 13 10.75 -13.98 16.31
CA GLY A 13 10.87 -12.86 17.21
C GLY A 13 11.39 -11.65 16.45
N THR A 14 11.49 -10.54 17.17
CA THR A 14 12.10 -9.31 16.65
C THR A 14 13.52 -9.55 16.09
N GLY A 15 14.24 -10.55 16.62
CA GLY A 15 15.59 -10.93 16.18
C GLY A 15 15.67 -11.43 14.74
N GLU A 16 14.85 -12.42 14.34
CA GLU A 16 14.88 -12.92 12.96
C GLU A 16 14.42 -11.86 11.95
N ILE A 17 13.42 -11.04 12.31
CA ILE A 17 12.95 -9.94 11.45
C ILE A 17 14.10 -8.96 11.18
N ILE A 18 14.89 -8.61 12.19
CA ILE A 18 16.06 -7.74 12.02
C ILE A 18 17.08 -8.38 11.07
N ILE A 19 17.37 -9.67 11.20
CA ILE A 19 18.32 -10.37 10.31
C ILE A 19 17.83 -10.37 8.87
N ILE A 20 16.54 -10.67 8.63
CA ILE A 20 15.95 -10.65 7.28
C ILE A 20 16.02 -9.25 6.67
N VAL A 21 15.63 -8.23 7.43
CA VAL A 21 15.73 -6.83 7.01
C VAL A 21 17.17 -6.47 6.70
N PHE A 22 18.13 -6.91 7.51
CA PHE A 22 19.55 -6.64 7.31
C PHE A 22 20.09 -7.27 6.02
N VAL A 23 19.73 -8.53 5.73
CA VAL A 23 20.09 -9.20 4.47
C VAL A 23 19.50 -8.46 3.27
N ILE A 24 18.22 -8.09 3.33
CA ILE A 24 17.56 -7.30 2.28
C ILE A 24 18.27 -5.94 2.11
N LEU A 25 18.66 -5.31 3.21
CA LEU A 25 19.38 -4.03 3.21
C LEU A 25 20.77 -4.15 2.57
N LEU A 26 21.47 -5.27 2.75
CA LEU A 26 22.77 -5.53 2.11
C LEU A 26 22.62 -5.80 0.62
N LEU A 27 21.60 -6.57 0.22
CA LEU A 27 21.37 -6.92 -1.20
C LEU A 27 20.86 -5.73 -2.02
N PHE A 28 19.88 -4.99 -1.49
CA PHE A 28 19.25 -3.89 -2.20
C PHE A 28 19.86 -2.53 -1.84
N GLY A 29 20.59 -2.42 -0.74
CA GLY A 29 21.09 -1.17 -0.19
C GLY A 29 20.01 -0.41 0.60
N GLY A 30 20.43 0.28 1.67
CA GLY A 30 19.50 1.03 2.53
C GLY A 30 18.76 2.20 1.87
N ARG A 31 19.15 2.59 0.65
CA ARG A 31 18.50 3.69 -0.09
C ARG A 31 17.36 3.21 -0.98
N LYS A 32 17.38 1.96 -1.47
CA LYS A 32 16.38 1.47 -2.43
C LYS A 32 15.03 1.17 -1.78
N ILE A 33 15.02 0.67 -0.54
CA ILE A 33 13.77 0.38 0.18
C ILE A 33 12.93 1.65 0.39
N PRO A 34 13.47 2.77 0.95
CA PRO A 34 12.73 4.03 1.06
C PRO A 34 12.33 4.65 -0.28
N GLU A 35 13.18 4.51 -1.30
CA GLU A 35 12.91 5.03 -2.64
C GLU A 35 11.73 4.32 -3.30
N LEU A 36 11.69 2.98 -3.22
CA LEU A 36 10.56 2.17 -3.70
C LEU A 36 9.28 2.45 -2.89
N MET A 37 9.37 2.59 -1.57
CA MET A 37 8.23 2.95 -0.72
C MET A 37 7.68 4.35 -1.07
N ARG A 38 8.55 5.32 -1.35
CA ARG A 38 8.12 6.67 -1.78
C ARG A 38 7.46 6.62 -3.16
N GLY A 39 7.97 5.82 -4.09
CA GLY A 39 7.36 5.59 -5.41
C GLY A 39 5.97 4.95 -5.31
N LEU A 40 5.87 3.83 -4.58
CA LEU A 40 4.61 3.15 -4.29
C LEU A 40 3.62 4.05 -3.57
N GLY A 41 4.05 4.79 -2.54
CA GLY A 41 3.19 5.70 -1.78
C GLY A 41 2.61 6.82 -2.62
N LYS A 42 3.40 7.41 -3.54
CA LYS A 42 2.90 8.37 -4.52
C LYS A 42 1.89 7.74 -5.48
N GLY A 43 2.19 6.55 -6.00
CA GLY A 43 1.28 5.83 -6.90
C GLY A 43 -0.07 5.50 -6.25
N VAL A 44 -0.05 4.98 -5.01
CA VAL A 44 -1.26 4.69 -4.24
C VAL A 44 -2.06 5.96 -3.94
N LYS A 45 -1.39 7.07 -3.62
CA LYS A 45 -2.04 8.37 -3.38
C LYS A 45 -2.76 8.88 -4.64
N SER A 46 -2.07 8.92 -5.78
CA SER A 46 -2.67 9.35 -7.05
C SER A 46 -3.79 8.43 -7.52
N PHE A 47 -3.65 7.11 -7.29
CA PHE A 47 -4.70 6.14 -7.58
C PHE A 47 -5.96 6.41 -6.75
N LYS A 48 -5.79 6.66 -5.44
CA LYS A 48 -6.91 6.98 -4.54
C LYS A 48 -7.58 8.31 -4.88
N GLU A 49 -6.80 9.33 -5.25
CA GLU A 49 -7.33 10.63 -5.68
C GLU A 49 -8.18 10.50 -6.95
N GLY A 50 -7.69 9.80 -7.97
CA GLY A 50 -8.48 9.56 -9.19
C GLY A 50 -9.74 8.72 -8.95
N MET A 51 -9.67 7.71 -8.07
CA MET A 51 -10.86 6.95 -7.68
C MET A 51 -11.91 7.80 -6.97
N ASN A 52 -11.49 8.73 -6.11
CA ASN A 52 -12.40 9.63 -5.41
C ASN A 52 -13.08 10.61 -6.38
N GLU A 53 -12.33 11.18 -7.33
CA GLU A 53 -12.88 12.07 -8.36
C GLU A 53 -13.96 11.38 -9.20
N ILE A 54 -13.68 10.15 -9.65
CA ILE A 54 -14.67 9.32 -10.38
C ILE A 54 -15.90 9.03 -9.49
N THR A 55 -15.68 8.72 -8.21
CA THR A 55 -16.78 8.44 -7.28
C THR A 55 -17.64 9.67 -7.02
N GLU A 56 -17.03 10.86 -6.94
CA GLU A 56 -17.73 12.14 -6.80
C GLU A 56 -18.49 12.53 -8.07
N GLU A 57 -17.94 12.28 -9.26
CA GLU A 57 -18.64 12.46 -10.54
C GLU A 57 -19.86 11.54 -10.66
N ILE A 58 -19.73 10.27 -10.28
CA ILE A 58 -20.83 9.29 -10.30
C ILE A 58 -21.90 9.63 -9.26
N ASN A 59 -21.52 10.17 -8.10
CA ASN A 59 -22.45 10.57 -7.04
C ASN A 59 -23.00 11.99 -7.21
N LYS A 60 -22.57 12.75 -8.21
CA LYS A 60 -23.18 14.05 -8.51
C LYS A 60 -24.51 13.76 -9.22
N PRO A 61 -25.68 13.96 -8.57
CA PRO A 61 -26.93 13.83 -9.27
C PRO A 61 -26.93 14.87 -10.39
N ASP A 62 -27.24 14.43 -11.60
CA ASP A 62 -27.43 15.27 -12.79
C ASP A 62 -28.32 16.47 -12.42
N SER A 63 -27.69 17.59 -12.06
CA SER A 63 -28.39 18.82 -11.66
C SER A 63 -28.78 19.64 -12.89
N SER A 64 -28.93 18.97 -14.04
CA SER A 64 -29.21 19.53 -15.35
C SER A 64 -30.64 19.25 -15.83
N ALA A 65 -31.49 18.58 -15.04
CA ALA A 65 -32.92 18.41 -15.34
C ALA A 65 -33.79 19.11 -14.28
N GLY A 66 -34.38 20.25 -14.64
CA GLY A 66 -35.48 20.87 -13.87
C GLY A 66 -35.24 22.31 -13.44
N LYS A 67 -34.98 23.21 -14.40
CA LYS A 67 -35.16 24.65 -14.19
C LYS A 67 -35.97 25.26 -15.32
N ASP A 68 -37.13 24.66 -15.58
CA ASP A 68 -38.24 25.28 -16.30
C ASP A 68 -39.51 24.85 -15.58
N ASN A 69 -39.99 25.69 -14.67
CA ASN A 69 -41.42 25.86 -14.47
C ASN A 69 -41.67 27.35 -14.28
N ASP A 70 -42.34 27.83 -15.30
CA ASP A 70 -42.77 29.17 -15.64
C ASP A 70 -43.56 29.87 -14.52
N LYS A 71 -43.63 31.18 -14.70
CA LYS A 71 -44.26 32.20 -13.87
C LYS A 71 -45.77 32.01 -13.67
#